data_AF-A0A1S2T0L2-F1
#
_entry.id   AF-A0A1S2T0L2-F1
#
_cell.length_a   1.000
_cell.length_b   1.000
_cell.length_c   1.000
_cell.angle_alpha   90.00
_cell.angle_beta   90.00
_cell.angle_gamma   90.00
#
_symmetry.space_group_name_H-M   'P 1'
#
loop_
_entity.id
_entity.type
_entity.pdbx_description
1 polymer ?
#
loop_
_entity_poly.entity_id
_entity_poly.type
_entity_poly.pdbx_seq_one_letter_code
_entity_poly.pdbx_strand_id
1 'polypeptide(L)'
;MATRAPRKSLTAEDLKKKLAEAKEAIKALERKAFASEITEAIKKSSIPAEFQKIKEGAKGVSDIAILETIGEIVGIKRLVVTQSEPVKRKPRAK
;
A
#
# COMPACT_ATOMS: atom_id res chain seq x y z
N MET A 1 -23.32 21.24 -38.37
CA MET A 1 -23.59 21.43 -36.93
C MET A 1 -23.40 20.08 -36.23
N ALA A 2 -22.43 19.95 -35.32
CA ALA A 2 -22.27 18.72 -34.54
C ALA A 2 -23.28 18.73 -33.38
N THR A 3 -24.29 17.87 -33.44
CA THR A 3 -25.26 17.69 -32.35
C THR A 3 -24.59 16.93 -31.21
N ARG A 4 -24.40 17.63 -30.09
CA ARG A 4 -23.85 17.03 -28.86
C ARG A 4 -24.86 16.01 -28.33
N ALA A 5 -24.46 14.74 -28.24
CA ALA A 5 -25.31 13.69 -27.71
C ALA A 5 -25.82 14.02 -26.29
N PRO A 6 -27.09 13.68 -25.96
CA PRO A 6 -27.65 13.96 -24.64
C PRO A 6 -26.88 13.20 -23.55
N ARG A 7 -26.60 13.88 -22.43
CA ARG A 7 -25.94 13.26 -21.27
C ARG A 7 -26.86 12.15 -20.73
N LYS A 8 -26.43 10.89 -20.79
CA LYS A 8 -27.11 9.78 -20.09
C LYS A 8 -27.19 10.13 -18.60
N SER A 9 -28.40 10.12 -18.04
CA SER A 9 -28.58 10.19 -16.59
C SER A 9 -27.96 8.94 -15.97
N LEU A 10 -27.22 9.13 -14.88
CA LEU A 10 -26.64 8.01 -14.14
C LEU A 10 -27.78 7.21 -13.50
N THR A 11 -27.76 5.90 -13.71
CA THR A 11 -28.69 5.00 -13.04
C THR A 11 -28.26 4.81 -11.58
N ALA A 12 -29.15 4.27 -10.74
CA ALA A 12 -28.83 3.95 -9.35
C ALA A 12 -27.64 2.97 -9.23
N GLU A 13 -27.47 2.08 -10.21
CA GLU A 13 -26.33 1.15 -10.26
C GLU A 13 -25.02 1.87 -10.59
N ASP A 14 -25.05 2.83 -11.51
CA ASP A 14 -23.87 3.64 -11.84
C ASP A 14 -23.44 4.51 -10.65
N LEU A 15 -24.40 5.05 -9.89
CA LEU A 15 -24.11 5.80 -8.67
C LEU A 15 -23.50 4.90 -7.58
N LYS A 16 -23.99 3.66 -7.43
CA LYS A 16 -23.39 2.68 -6.50
C LYS A 16 -21.96 2.31 -6.89
N LYS A 17 -21.67 2.10 -8.18
CA LYS A 17 -20.31 1.85 -8.69
C LYS A 17 -19.37 3.01 -8.41
N LYS A 18 -19.80 4.24 -8.73
CA LYS A 18 -19.03 5.45 -8.43
C LYS A 18 -18.79 5.66 -6.93
N LEU A 19 -19.74 5.30 -6.08
CA LEU A 19 -19.54 5.34 -4.63
C LEU A 19 -18.48 4.33 -4.16
N ALA A 20 -18.44 3.13 -4.75
CA ALA A 20 -17.40 2.16 -4.43
C ALA A 20 -16.01 2.66 -4.87
N GLU A 21 -15.89 3.16 -6.10
CA GLU A 21 -14.66 3.75 -6.62
C GLU A 21 -14.19 4.96 -5.78
N ALA A 22 -15.11 5.84 -5.40
CA ALA A 22 -14.81 6.98 -4.54
C ALA A 22 -14.32 6.55 -3.15
N LYS A 23 -14.91 5.51 -2.56
CA LYS A 23 -14.44 4.97 -1.28
C LYS A 23 -13.04 4.38 -1.38
N GLU A 24 -12.72 3.69 -2.47
CA GLU A 24 -11.36 3.19 -2.70
C GLU A 24 -10.36 4.34 -2.91
N ALA A 25 -10.76 5.37 -3.66
CA ALA A 25 -9.95 6.57 -3.85
C ALA A 25 -9.70 7.31 -2.53
N ILE A 26 -10.72 7.44 -1.67
CA ILE A 26 -10.58 8.03 -0.33
C ILE A 26 -9.61 7.20 0.52
N LYS A 27 -9.74 5.87 0.58
CA LYS A 27 -8.80 5.02 1.31
C LYS A 27 -7.36 5.15 0.80
N ALA A 28 -7.18 5.29 -0.52
CA ALA A 28 -5.87 5.52 -1.10
C ALA A 28 -5.30 6.90 -0.74
N LEU A 29 -6.15 7.94 -0.68
CA LEU A 29 -5.77 9.27 -0.24
C LEU A 29 -5.43 9.32 1.25
N GLU A 30 -6.22 8.68 2.11
CA GLU A 30 -5.93 8.54 3.54
C GLU A 30 -4.57 7.88 3.75
N ARG A 31 -4.31 6.74 3.09
CA ARG A 31 -3.01 6.06 3.16
C ARG A 31 -1.87 6.99 2.75
N LYS A 32 -2.04 7.79 1.70
CA LYS A 32 -1.00 8.72 1.24
C LYS A 32 -0.81 9.91 2.17
N ALA A 33 -1.90 10.47 2.69
CA ALA A 33 -1.88 11.61 3.60
C ALA A 33 -1.15 11.26 4.90
N PHE A 34 -1.42 10.09 5.46
CA PHE A 34 -0.79 9.64 6.70
C PHE A 34 0.54 8.90 6.48
N ALA A 35 0.90 8.52 5.23
CA ALA A 35 2.13 7.78 4.96
C ALA A 35 3.38 8.51 5.45
N SER A 36 3.46 9.83 5.24
CA SER A 36 4.60 10.64 5.70
C SER A 36 4.70 10.65 7.22
N GLU A 37 3.60 10.89 7.91
CA GLU A 37 3.53 10.94 9.37
C GLU A 37 3.88 9.58 9.99
N ILE A 38 3.31 8.50 9.45
CA ILE A 38 3.60 7.13 9.87
C ILE A 38 5.08 6.80 9.62
N THR A 39 5.62 7.19 8.47
CA THR A 39 7.04 6.96 8.14
C THR A 39 7.96 7.69 9.12
N GLU A 40 7.64 8.94 9.45
CA GLU A 40 8.43 9.71 10.42
C GLU A 40 8.33 9.16 11.83
N ALA A 41 7.13 8.74 12.26
CA ALA A 41 6.92 8.11 13.56
C ALA A 41 7.72 6.80 13.66
N ILE A 42 7.68 5.94 12.62
CA ILE A 42 8.46 4.70 12.58
C ILE A 42 9.96 4.99 12.60
N LYS A 43 10.44 5.98 11.83
CA LYS A 43 11.87 6.36 11.83
C LYS A 43 12.36 6.86 13.20
N LYS A 44 11.50 7.54 13.95
CA LYS A 44 11.81 8.04 15.30
C LYS A 44 11.66 6.95 16.38
N SER A 45 10.98 5.85 16.08
CA SER A 45 10.78 4.73 17.00
C SER A 45 11.99 3.78 17.06
N SER A 46 11.97 2.82 17.98
CA SER A 46 12.98 1.76 18.09
C SER A 46 12.83 0.65 17.05
N ILE A 47 11.73 0.62 16.29
CA ILE A 47 11.40 -0.45 15.33
C ILE A 47 12.54 -0.74 14.35
N PRO A 48 13.21 0.25 13.71
CA PRO A 48 14.29 -0.05 12.76
C PRO A 48 15.48 -0.76 13.41
N ALA A 49 15.84 -0.36 14.63
CA ALA A 49 16.95 -0.95 15.36
C ALA A 49 16.62 -2.36 15.85
N GLU A 50 15.40 -2.58 16.33
CA GLU A 50 14.93 -3.92 16.73
C GLU A 50 14.84 -4.87 15.54
N PHE A 51 14.34 -4.40 14.40
CA PHE A 51 14.29 -5.19 13.17
C PHE A 51 15.68 -5.64 12.72
N GLN A 52 16.68 -4.75 12.77
CA GLN A 52 18.06 -5.11 12.45
C GLN A 52 18.63 -6.15 13.42
N LYS A 53 18.39 -6.02 14.73
CA LYS A 53 18.81 -7.02 15.73
C LYS A 53 18.20 -8.39 15.46
N ILE A 54 16.91 -8.45 15.11
CA ILE A 54 16.23 -9.71 14.76
C ILE A 54 16.87 -10.31 13.51
N LYS A 55 17.11 -9.50 12.48
CA LYS A 55 17.75 -9.94 11.24
C LYS A 55 19.17 -10.48 11.45
N GLU A 56 19.95 -9.85 12.34
CA GLU A 56 21.30 -10.29 12.67
C GLU A 56 21.33 -11.58 13.50
N GLY A 57 20.39 -11.73 14.44
CA GLY A 57 20.23 -12.94 15.25
C GLY A 57 19.67 -14.12 14.45
N ALA A 58 18.71 -13.86 13.57
CA ALA A 58 18.03 -14.85 12.74
C ALA A 58 18.68 -14.97 11.35
N LYS A 59 19.97 -15.34 11.33
CA LYS A 59 20.74 -15.51 10.09
C LYS A 59 20.02 -16.47 9.13
N GLY A 60 19.69 -15.98 7.94
CA GLY A 60 19.04 -16.76 6.89
C GLY A 60 17.52 -16.65 6.82
N VAL A 61 16.89 -15.92 7.74
CA VAL A 61 15.45 -15.60 7.65
C VAL A 61 15.23 -14.44 6.67
N SER A 62 14.19 -14.54 5.84
CA SER A 62 13.83 -13.47 4.90
C SER A 62 13.20 -12.27 5.61
N ASP A 63 13.41 -11.07 5.08
CA ASP A 63 12.82 -9.84 5.63
C ASP A 63 11.28 -9.93 5.69
N ILE A 64 10.67 -10.62 4.72
CA ILE A 64 9.24 -10.90 4.65
C ILE A 64 8.78 -11.74 5.86
N ALA A 65 9.47 -12.84 6.16
CA ALA A 65 9.11 -13.71 7.27
C ALA A 65 9.20 -12.98 8.62
N ILE A 66 10.18 -12.09 8.80
CA ILE A 66 10.29 -11.25 10.00
C ILE A 66 9.07 -10.31 10.11
N LEU A 67 8.68 -9.64 9.02
CA LEU A 67 7.53 -8.74 9.00
C LEU A 67 6.20 -9.46 9.23
N GLU A 68 6.03 -10.65 8.65
CA GLU A 68 4.85 -11.50 8.88
C GLU A 68 4.76 -11.91 10.35
N THR A 69 5.86 -12.35 10.94
CA THR A 69 5.93 -12.75 12.37
C THR A 69 5.63 -11.56 13.29
N ILE A 70 6.15 -10.35 13.00
CA ILE A 70 5.81 -9.14 13.74
C ILE A 70 4.30 -8.87 13.66
N GLY A 71 3.71 -9.01 12.46
CA GLY A 71 2.28 -8.87 12.25
C GLY A 71 1.46 -9.83 13.10
N GLU A 72 1.87 -11.11 13.16
CA GLU A 72 1.23 -12.12 13.99
C GLU A 72 1.31 -11.79 15.49
N ILE A 73 2.48 -11.35 15.98
CA ILE A 73 2.70 -10.97 17.39
C ILE A 73 1.80 -9.79 17.79
N VAL A 74 1.62 -8.81 16.89
CA VAL A 74 0.76 -7.63 17.14
C VAL A 74 -0.73 -7.96 16.94
N GLY A 75 -1.07 -9.21 16.57
CA GLY A 75 -2.45 -9.69 16.46
C GLY A 75 -3.08 -9.47 15.08
N ILE A 76 -2.29 -9.11 14.07
CA ILE A 76 -2.77 -8.96 12.69
C ILE A 76 -2.86 -10.37 12.07
N LYS A 77 -4.08 -10.89 11.98
CA LYS A 77 -4.35 -12.20 11.38
C LYS A 77 -4.34 -12.10 9.85
N ARG A 78 -3.78 -13.12 9.18
CA ARG A 78 -3.77 -13.26 7.71
C ARG A 78 -3.06 -12.10 7.01
N LEU A 79 -1.98 -11.59 7.62
CA LEU A 79 -1.10 -10.62 6.97
C LEU A 79 -0.33 -11.33 5.85
N VAL A 80 -0.29 -10.72 4.66
CA VAL A 80 0.53 -11.18 3.55
C VAL A 80 1.43 -10.03 3.14
N VAL A 81 2.75 -10.23 3.24
CA VAL A 81 3.73 -9.20 2.87
C VAL A 81 4.37 -9.59 1.56
N THR A 82 4.12 -8.81 0.51
CA THR A 82 4.72 -9.02 -0.81
C THR A 82 5.79 -7.98 -1.09
N GLN A 83 7.00 -8.42 -1.45
CA GLN A 83 8.03 -7.56 -1.99
C GLN A 83 8.00 -7.65 -3.52
N SER A 84 7.64 -6.56 -4.20
CA SER A 84 7.76 -6.49 -5.65
C SER A 84 9.22 -6.31 -6.05
N GLU A 85 9.67 -7.01 -7.09
CA GLU A 85 11.00 -6.77 -7.67
C GLU A 85 11.14 -5.32 -8.14
N PRO A 86 12.32 -4.69 -7.96
CA PRO A 86 12.54 -3.33 -8.41
C PRO A 86 12.34 -3.25 -9.93
N VAL A 87 11.43 -2.39 -10.37
CA VAL A 87 11.19 -2.14 -11.79
C VAL A 87 12.48 -1.58 -12.41
N LYS A 88 13.22 -2.44 -13.10
CA LYS A 88 14.39 -2.04 -13.87
C LYS A 88 13.90 -1.06 -14.95
N ARG A 89 14.34 0.20 -14.84
CA ARG A 89 14.03 1.22 -15.86
C ARG A 89 14.46 0.68 -17.22
N LYS A 90 13.60 0.80 -18.24
CA LYS A 90 13.95 0.43 -19.61
C LYS A 90 15.22 1.19 -20.00
N PRO A 91 16.24 0.53 -20.57
CA PRO A 91 17.44 1.21 -21.01
C PRO A 91 17.07 2.27 -22.05
N ARG A 92 17.68 3.45 -21.93
CA ARG A 92 17.50 4.55 -22.88
C ARG A 92 18.00 4.05 -24.24
N ALA A 93 17.11 3.96 -25.22
CA ALA A 93 17.50 3.68 -26.60
C ALA A 93 18.54 4.73 -27.03
N LYS A 94 19.67 4.26 -27.58
CA LYS A 94 20.66 5.12 -28.24
C LYS A 94 20.14 5.51 -29.62
#